data_AF-A0A1Y2I699-F1
#
_entry.id   AF-A0A1Y2I699-F1
#
_cell.length_a   1.000
_cell.length_b   1.000
_cell.length_c   1.000
_cell.angle_alpha   90.00
_cell.angle_beta   90.00
_cell.angle_gamma   90.00
#
_symmetry.space_group_name_H-M   'P 1'
#
loop_
_entity.id
_entity.type
_entity.pdbx_description
1 polymer ?
#
loop_
_entity_poly.entity_id
_entity_poly.type
_entity_poly.pdbx_seq_one_letter_code
_entity_poly.pdbx_strand_id
1 'polypeptide(L)'
;LGAASPVFQKDGKRQSHLESLWTTLCTESVHLIWKLRCERVIQKEGKKHSVAEVESRWLQALERRRLMDGMVAKLSKGKSAASPRETKAMW
;
A
#
# COMPACT_ATOMS: atom_id res chain seq x y z
N LEU A 1 -14.98 -4.38 8.61
CA LEU A 1 -14.41 -4.59 7.26
C LEU A 1 -13.31 -5.64 7.39
N GLY A 2 -13.65 -6.91 7.18
CA GLY A 2 -12.66 -7.97 7.07
C GLY A 2 -12.17 -8.01 5.64
N ALA A 3 -10.89 -7.68 5.40
CA ALA A 3 -10.29 -7.97 4.12
C ALA A 3 -10.20 -9.51 4.04
N ALA A 4 -10.96 -10.12 3.13
CA ALA A 4 -10.71 -11.49 2.74
C ALA A 4 -9.28 -11.52 2.23
N SER A 5 -8.36 -12.06 3.04
CA SER A 5 -6.96 -12.19 2.64
C SER A 5 -6.94 -13.25 1.54
N PRO A 6 -6.73 -12.88 0.27
CA PRO A 6 -6.62 -13.88 -0.78
C PRO A 6 -5.45 -14.79 -0.44
N VAL A 7 -5.60 -16.09 -0.72
CA VAL A 7 -4.50 -17.04 -0.58
C VAL A 7 -3.84 -17.15 -1.95
N PHE A 8 -2.61 -16.65 -2.06
CA PHE A 8 -1.84 -16.77 -3.29
C PHE A 8 -0.97 -18.03 -3.24
N GLN A 9 -1.11 -18.88 -4.25
CA GLN A 9 -0.32 -20.10 -4.38
C GLN A 9 0.37 -20.15 -5.74
N LYS A 10 1.64 -20.56 -5.73
CA LYS A 10 2.42 -20.88 -6.93
C LYS A 10 3.14 -22.20 -6.68
N ASP A 11 2.97 -23.16 -7.59
CA ASP A 11 3.59 -24.49 -7.51
C ASP A 11 3.35 -25.19 -6.16
N GLY A 12 2.13 -25.06 -5.62
CA GLY A 12 1.73 -25.65 -4.32
C GLY A 12 2.31 -24.95 -3.08
N LYS A 13 3.10 -23.89 -3.24
CA LYS A 13 3.64 -23.08 -2.14
C LYS A 13 2.85 -21.79 -1.96
N ARG A 14 2.48 -21.49 -0.72
CA ARG A 14 1.79 -20.25 -0.35
C ARG A 14 2.76 -19.06 -0.42
N GLN A 15 2.30 -17.96 -0.99
CA GLN A 15 3.08 -16.73 -1.15
C GLN A 15 2.60 -15.65 -0.17
N SER A 16 2.90 -15.81 1.12
CA SER A 16 2.46 -14.91 2.20
C SER A 16 2.82 -13.42 2.00
N HIS A 17 3.95 -13.14 1.34
CA HIS A 17 4.37 -11.79 1.00
C HIS A 17 3.39 -11.11 0.03
N LEU A 18 2.87 -11.83 -0.97
CA LEU A 18 1.88 -11.29 -1.91
C LEU A 18 0.53 -11.03 -1.23
N GLU A 19 0.15 -11.87 -0.27
CA GLU A 19 -1.09 -11.68 0.50
C GLU A 19 -1.00 -10.43 1.38
N SER A 20 0.17 -10.20 1.97
CA SER A 20 0.47 -9.00 2.76
C SER A 20 0.50 -7.76 1.87
N LEU A 21 1.16 -7.83 0.71
CA LEU A 21 1.18 -6.77 -0.29
C LEU A 21 -0.24 -6.42 -0.74
N TRP A 22 -1.05 -7.42 -1.09
CA TRP A 22 -2.44 -7.23 -1.49
C TRP A 22 -3.25 -6.53 -0.40
N THR A 23 -3.12 -6.97 0.84
CA THR A 23 -3.82 -6.36 1.98
C THR A 23 -3.43 -4.88 2.12
N THR A 24 -2.14 -4.55 1.98
CA THR A 24 -1.65 -3.18 2.00
C THR A 24 -2.24 -2.36 0.85
N LEU A 25 -2.19 -2.87 -0.38
CA LEU A 25 -2.75 -2.20 -1.57
C LEU A 25 -4.25 -1.92 -1.41
N CYS A 26 -5.02 -2.90 -0.94
CA CYS A 26 -6.46 -2.72 -0.69
C CYS A 26 -6.72 -1.66 0.39
N THR A 27 -5.99 -1.73 1.51
CA THR A 27 -6.19 -0.80 2.64
C THR A 27 -5.83 0.63 2.24
N GLU A 28 -4.70 0.82 1.55
CA GLU A 28 -4.29 2.13 1.05
C GLU A 28 -5.30 2.67 0.01
N SER A 29 -5.84 1.80 -0.86
CA SER A 29 -6.84 2.22 -1.87
C SER A 29 -8.12 2.72 -1.20
N VAL A 30 -8.62 1.98 -0.21
CA VAL A 30 -9.81 2.37 0.56
C VAL A 30 -9.56 3.67 1.32
N HIS A 31 -8.38 3.82 1.92
CA HIS A 31 -7.99 5.04 2.62
C HIS A 31 -7.95 6.25 1.67
N LEU A 32 -7.36 6.10 0.48
CA LEU A 32 -7.32 7.16 -0.53
C LEU A 32 -8.74 7.54 -0.99
N ILE A 33 -9.61 6.55 -1.27
CA ILE A 33 -11.00 6.80 -1.65
C ILE A 33 -11.73 7.58 -0.56
N TRP A 34 -11.59 7.16 0.70
CA TRP A 34 -12.17 7.86 1.84
C TRP A 34 -11.68 9.31 1.92
N LYS A 35 -10.36 9.53 1.82
CA LYS A 35 -9.76 10.86 1.86
C LYS A 35 -10.27 11.75 0.73
N LEU A 36 -10.31 11.24 -0.50
CA LEU A 36 -10.80 11.98 -1.67
C LEU A 36 -12.29 12.36 -1.51
N ARG A 37 -13.11 11.49 -0.92
CA ARG A 37 -14.51 11.79 -0.60
C ARG A 37 -14.61 12.90 0.45
N CYS A 38 -13.81 12.84 1.51
CA CYS A 38 -13.77 13.89 2.53
C CYS A 38 -13.32 15.23 1.94
N GLU A 39 -12.24 15.26 1.16
CA GLU A 39 -11.77 16.48 0.50
C GLU A 39 -12.83 17.06 -0.44
N ARG A 40 -13.52 16.20 -1.20
CA ARG A 40 -14.61 16.62 -2.08
C ARG A 40 -15.72 17.31 -1.30
N VAL A 41 -16.16 16.72 -0.19
CA VAL A 41 -17.33 17.21 0.57
C VAL A 41 -16.98 18.41 1.46
N ILE A 42 -15.81 18.40 2.10
CA ILE A 42 -15.45 19.37 3.15
C ILE A 42 -14.68 20.57 2.59
N GLN A 43 -13.79 20.35 1.61
CA GLN A 43 -12.85 21.39 1.16
C GLN A 43 -13.13 21.92 -0.24
N LYS A 44 -13.63 21.07 -1.14
CA LYS A 44 -13.80 21.41 -2.57
C LYS A 44 -15.26 21.61 -2.99
N GLU A 45 -16.20 21.73 -2.05
CA GLU A 45 -17.65 21.96 -2.31
C GLU A 45 -18.26 21.06 -3.39
N GLY A 46 -17.86 19.79 -3.44
CA GLY A 46 -18.37 18.84 -4.43
C GLY A 46 -17.58 18.77 -5.74
N LYS A 47 -16.55 19.60 -5.96
CA LYS A 47 -15.74 19.55 -7.19
C LYS A 47 -15.08 18.17 -7.36
N LYS A 48 -15.22 17.61 -8.57
CA LYS A 48 -14.63 16.32 -8.93
C LYS A 48 -13.12 16.45 -9.04
N HIS A 49 -12.39 15.44 -8.56
CA HIS A 49 -10.95 15.31 -8.82
C HIS A 49 -10.73 14.78 -10.23
N SER A 50 -9.62 15.18 -10.87
CA SER A 50 -9.25 14.62 -12.17
C SER A 50 -8.64 13.22 -12.00
N VAL A 51 -8.74 12.38 -13.03
CA VAL A 51 -8.16 11.03 -13.00
C VAL A 51 -6.65 11.10 -12.78
N ALA A 52 -5.95 11.99 -13.49
CA ALA A 52 -4.51 12.20 -13.35
C ALA A 52 -4.09 12.65 -11.93
N GLU A 53 -4.89 13.51 -11.28
CA GLU A 53 -4.65 13.92 -9.89
C GLU A 53 -4.78 12.72 -8.94
N VAL A 54 -5.81 11.89 -9.13
CA VAL A 54 -6.04 10.69 -8.31
C VAL A 54 -4.91 9.67 -8.51
N GLU A 55 -4.50 9.41 -9.75
CA GLU A 55 -3.39 8.50 -10.08
C GLU A 55 -2.06 8.96 -9.46
N SER A 56 -1.73 10.24 -9.62
CA SER A 56 -0.50 10.81 -9.03
C SER A 56 -0.51 10.69 -7.50
N ARG A 57 -1.65 10.98 -6.85
CA ARG A 57 -1.79 10.83 -5.40
C ARG A 57 -1.70 9.38 -4.95
N TRP A 58 -2.23 8.45 -5.74
CA TRP A 58 -2.14 7.01 -5.47
C TRP A 58 -0.69 6.53 -5.52
N LEU A 59 0.04 6.85 -6.59
CA LEU A 59 1.45 6.49 -6.73
C LEU A 59 2.29 7.08 -5.60
N GLN A 60 2.03 8.33 -5.20
CA GLN A 60 2.73 8.94 -4.07
C GLN A 60 2.40 8.26 -2.72
N ALA A 61 1.17 7.78 -2.53
CA ALA A 61 0.80 7.04 -1.32
C ALA A 61 1.54 5.70 -1.25
N LEU A 62 1.59 4.98 -2.37
CA LEU A 62 2.33 3.72 -2.48
C LEU A 62 3.83 3.91 -2.25
N GLU A 63 4.46 4.94 -2.84
CA GLU A 63 5.89 5.16 -2.63
C GLU A 63 6.20 5.52 -1.17
N ARG A 64 5.37 6.36 -0.53
CA ARG A 64 5.50 6.64 0.91
C ARG A 64 5.41 5.37 1.75
N ARG A 65 4.47 4.48 1.41
CA ARG A 65 4.28 3.22 2.13
C ARG A 65 5.48 2.29 1.94
N ARG A 66 5.98 2.15 0.71
CA ARG A 66 7.18 1.38 0.38
C ARG A 66 8.41 1.85 1.15
N LEU A 67 8.61 3.18 1.22
CA LEU A 67 9.70 3.77 1.99
C LEU A 67 9.57 3.49 3.49
N MET A 68 8.37 3.65 4.05
CA MET A 68 8.09 3.37 5.45
C MET A 68 8.35 1.90 5.80
N ASP A 69 7.83 0.97 4.99
CA ASP A 69 8.05 -0.47 5.19
C ASP A 69 9.54 -0.82 5.10
N GLY A 70 10.28 -0.18 4.20
CA GLY A 70 11.74 -0.29 4.13
C GLY A 70 12.47 0.23 5.38
N MET A 71 12.00 1.33 5.98
CA MET A 71 12.54 1.85 7.24
C MET A 71 12.24 0.91 8.42
N VAL A 72 11.00 0.42 8.52
CA VAL A 72 10.58 -0.51 9.58
C VAL A 72 11.34 -1.82 9.46
N ALA A 73 11.53 -2.36 8.25
CA ALA A 73 12.31 -3.57 8.02
C ALA A 73 13.79 -3.41 8.44
N LYS A 74 14.37 -2.22 8.24
CA LYS A 74 15.72 -1.90 8.74
C LYS A 74 15.75 -1.83 10.27
N LEU A 75 14.73 -1.22 10.88
CA LEU A 75 14.64 -1.08 12.33
C LEU A 75 14.41 -2.41 13.04
N SER A 76 13.53 -3.28 12.51
CA SER A 76 13.15 -4.54 13.15
C SER A 76 14.25 -5.60 13.14
N LYS A 77 15.19 -5.53 12.18
CA LYS A 77 16.27 -6.54 12.04
C LYS A 77 17.62 -6.13 12.68
N GLY A 78 17.71 -4.96 13.32
CA GLY A 78 18.98 -4.49 13.92
C GLY A 78 20.14 -4.45 12.91
N LYS A 79 21.39 -4.72 13.35
CA LYS A 79 22.60 -4.74 12.49
C LYS A 79 22.53 -5.72 11.29
N SER A 80 21.52 -6.60 11.24
CA SER A 80 21.27 -7.57 10.19
C SER A 80 20.13 -7.12 9.28
N ALA A 81 20.17 -5.86 8.82
CA ALA A 81 19.10 -5.26 8.02
C ALA A 81 18.64 -6.17 6.87
N ALA A 82 17.32 -6.22 6.63
CA ALA A 82 16.77 -6.92 5.47
C ALA A 82 17.50 -6.39 4.24
N SER A 83 18.04 -7.30 3.43
CA SER A 83 18.71 -6.91 2.20
C SER A 83 17.72 -6.06 1.39
N PRO A 84 18.15 -4.96 0.76
CA PRO A 84 17.29 -4.19 -0.16
C PRO A 84 16.57 -5.07 -1.19
N ARG A 85 17.14 -6.24 -1.51
CA ARG A 85 16.57 -7.26 -2.38
C ARG A 85 15.34 -7.96 -1.79
N GLU A 86 15.30 -8.18 -0.47
CA GLU A 86 14.14 -8.75 0.23
C GLU A 86 13.00 -7.74 0.32
N THR A 87 13.31 -6.47 0.62
CA THR A 87 12.32 -5.38 0.64
C THR A 87 11.74 -5.14 -0.76
N LYS A 88 12.56 -5.24 -1.81
CA LYS A 88 12.12 -5.17 -3.21
C LYS A 88 11.39 -6.43 -3.69
N ALA A 89 11.45 -7.53 -2.94
CA ALA A 89 10.67 -8.73 -3.23
C ALA A 89 9.29 -8.70 -2.54
N MET A 90 9.09 -7.81 -1.56
CA MET A 90 7.80 -7.60 -0.88
C MET A 90 6.85 -6.67 -1.63
N TRP A 91 7.36 -5.86 -2.57
CA TRP A 91 6.65 -4.86 -3.36
C TRP A 91 6.87 -5.09 -4.85
#